data_AF-A0A7S2SDW4-F1
#
_entry.id   AF-A0A7S2SDW4-F1
#
_cell.length_a   1.000
_cell.length_b   1.000
_cell.length_c   1.000
_cell.angle_alpha   90.00
_cell.angle_beta   90.00
_cell.angle_gamma   90.00
#
_symmetry.space_group_name_H-M   'P 1'
#
loop_
_entity.id
_entity.type
_entity.pdbx_description
1 polymer ?
#
loop_
_entity_poly.entity_id
_entity_poly.type
_entity_poly.pdbx_seq_one_letter_code
_entity_poly.pdbx_strand_id
1 'polypeptide(L)'
;TECSLKLSEEKAILRQIKSIERAKTQLAEFHEQERAVQKKKAEVSALRDSLRTTIAQIAELETAISKVELAKRLGCSTADLRTHKADCPSDKLGSFIGKNGSNIKQIEKKTGVKIDVDKVGMKIHIIGNEESINAAIEYVEDVTLSVEESIKLPPATVTYICAKRMKILDMLKQKHPDVYFELPRNDKAMKVRGRP
;
A
#
# COMPACT_ATOMS: atom_id res chain seq x y z
N THR A 1 -2.56 69.76 -56.84
CA THR A 1 -2.81 70.33 -55.50
C THR A 1 -2.25 69.37 -54.48
N GLU A 2 -0.98 69.55 -54.13
CA GLU A 2 -0.38 68.82 -53.02
C GLU A 2 -0.93 69.41 -51.71
N CYS A 3 -1.91 68.75 -51.11
CA CYS A 3 -2.33 69.09 -49.75
C CYS A 3 -1.29 68.52 -48.78
N SER A 4 -0.33 69.36 -48.40
CA SER A 4 0.58 69.08 -47.27
C SER A 4 -0.21 69.17 -45.97
N LEU A 5 -0.05 68.16 -45.10
CA LEU A 5 -0.68 68.08 -43.78
C LEU A 5 -0.25 69.25 -42.88
N LYS A 6 -1.07 69.61 -41.89
CA LYS A 6 -0.63 70.58 -40.88
C LYS A 6 0.42 69.94 -39.97
N LEU A 7 1.49 70.66 -39.66
CA LEU A 7 2.62 70.20 -38.82
C LEU A 7 2.20 69.54 -37.48
N SER A 8 1.07 69.95 -36.90
CA SER A 8 0.51 69.34 -35.68
C SER A 8 -0.01 67.92 -35.89
N GLU A 9 -0.66 67.66 -37.03
CA GLU A 9 -1.21 66.36 -37.41
C GLU A 9 -0.06 65.39 -37.73
N GLU A 10 0.95 65.86 -38.45
CA GLU A 10 2.18 65.10 -38.71
C GLU A 10 2.88 64.71 -37.41
N LYS A 11 3.02 65.65 -36.46
CA LYS A 11 3.61 65.36 -35.14
C LYS A 11 2.78 64.36 -34.31
N ALA A 12 1.46 64.38 -34.43
CA ALA A 12 0.58 63.42 -33.74
C ALA A 12 0.74 62.00 -34.33
N ILE A 13 0.74 61.88 -35.66
CA ILE A 13 0.98 60.63 -36.38
C ILE A 13 2.37 60.06 -36.03
N LEU A 14 3.41 60.90 -36.01
CA LEU A 14 4.77 60.48 -35.62
C LEU A 14 4.84 59.95 -34.17
N ARG A 15 4.07 60.51 -33.24
CA ARG A 15 3.99 59.99 -31.85
C ARG A 15 3.28 58.65 -31.80
N GLN A 16 2.20 58.48 -32.55
CA GLN A 16 1.48 57.22 -32.65
C GLN A 16 2.35 56.12 -33.27
N ILE A 17 3.07 56.41 -34.36
CA ILE A 17 4.04 55.50 -34.98
C ILE A 17 5.08 55.05 -33.94
N LYS A 18 5.70 55.98 -33.21
CA LYS A 18 6.67 55.64 -32.15
C LYS A 18 6.06 54.79 -31.04
N SER A 19 4.81 55.02 -30.68
CA SER A 19 4.11 54.21 -29.68
C SER A 19 3.86 52.78 -30.18
N ILE A 20 3.47 52.64 -31.45
CA ILE A 20 3.25 51.34 -32.10
C ILE A 20 4.57 50.59 -32.26
N GLU A 21 5.67 51.28 -32.62
CA GLU A 21 7.00 50.68 -32.69
C GLU A 21 7.46 50.13 -31.34
N ARG A 22 7.26 50.88 -30.25
CA ARG A 22 7.55 50.38 -28.89
C ARG A 22 6.72 49.16 -28.52
N ALA A 23 5.42 49.19 -28.80
CA ALA A 23 4.53 48.06 -28.54
C ALA A 23 4.91 46.82 -29.38
N LYS A 24 5.37 47.02 -30.62
CA LYS A 24 5.86 45.94 -31.49
C LYS A 24 7.12 45.29 -30.92
N THR A 25 8.07 46.08 -30.42
CA THR A 25 9.27 45.54 -29.77
C THR A 25 8.92 44.75 -28.50
N GLN A 26 8.03 45.28 -27.67
CA GLN A 26 7.56 44.58 -26.46
C GLN A 26 6.82 43.26 -26.80
N LEU A 27 6.02 43.23 -27.86
CA LEU A 27 5.34 42.02 -28.31
C LEU A 27 6.34 40.95 -28.81
N ALA A 28 7.40 41.37 -29.49
CA ALA A 28 8.46 40.47 -29.94
C ALA A 28 9.19 39.83 -28.75
N GLU A 29 9.54 40.63 -27.73
CA GLU A 29 10.13 40.14 -26.47
C GLU A 29 9.21 39.16 -25.75
N PHE A 30 7.90 39.46 -25.67
CA PHE A 30 6.92 38.56 -25.06
C PHE A 30 6.84 37.21 -25.79
N HIS A 31 6.79 37.21 -27.13
CA HIS A 31 6.76 35.96 -27.89
C HIS A 31 8.05 35.14 -27.75
N GLU A 32 9.21 35.79 -27.60
CA GLU A 32 10.46 35.09 -27.32
C GLU A 32 10.42 34.40 -25.95
N GLN A 33 9.95 35.11 -24.92
CA GLN A 33 9.74 34.54 -23.59
C GLN A 33 8.73 33.39 -23.61
N GLU A 34 7.63 33.54 -24.35
CA GLU A 34 6.60 32.51 -24.51
C GLU A 34 7.19 31.23 -25.13
N ARG A 35 8.02 31.35 -26.18
CA ARG A 35 8.73 30.21 -26.77
C ARG A 35 9.68 29.55 -25.78
N ALA A 36 10.41 30.33 -24.98
CA ALA A 36 11.30 29.79 -23.95
C ALA A 36 10.52 28.99 -22.89
N VAL A 37 9.38 29.50 -22.45
CA VAL A 37 8.47 28.81 -21.51
C VAL A 37 7.91 27.53 -22.14
N GLN A 38 7.47 27.57 -23.40
CA GLN A 38 6.98 26.38 -24.10
C GLN A 38 8.07 25.30 -24.22
N LYS A 39 9.30 25.69 -24.56
CA LYS A 39 10.45 24.77 -24.61
C LYS A 39 10.70 24.11 -23.26
N LYS A 40 10.70 24.89 -22.17
CA LYS A 40 10.89 24.36 -20.82
C LYS A 40 9.74 23.46 -20.36
N LYS A 41 8.49 23.79 -20.70
CA LYS A 41 7.34 22.92 -20.43
C LYS A 41 7.46 21.58 -21.15
N ALA A 42 7.89 21.58 -22.42
CA ALA A 42 8.12 20.37 -23.19
C ALA A 42 9.24 19.50 -22.56
N GLU A 43 10.35 20.13 -22.13
CA GLU A 43 11.45 19.45 -21.43
C GLU A 43 10.97 18.79 -20.12
N VAL A 44 10.17 19.51 -19.31
CA VAL A 44 9.60 18.96 -18.07
C VAL A 44 8.66 17.79 -18.34
N SER A 45 7.82 17.87 -19.38
CA SER A 45 6.95 16.75 -19.76
C SER A 45 7.76 15.51 -20.12
N ALA A 46 8.78 15.66 -20.98
CA ALA A 46 9.64 14.56 -21.39
C ALA A 46 10.40 13.94 -20.20
N LEU A 47 10.91 14.76 -19.29
CA LEU A 47 11.58 14.28 -18.07
C LEU A 47 10.62 13.51 -17.15
N ARG A 48 9.37 13.96 -17.02
CA ARG A 48 8.35 13.24 -16.23
C ARG A 48 8.00 11.89 -16.82
N ASP A 49 7.89 11.79 -18.15
CA ASP A 49 7.62 10.53 -18.83
C ASP A 49 8.80 9.55 -18.68
N SER A 50 10.03 10.06 -18.78
CA SER A 50 11.24 9.27 -18.49
C SER A 50 11.29 8.81 -17.03
N LEU A 51 10.95 9.69 -16.09
CA LEU A 51 10.86 9.34 -14.66
C LEU A 51 9.81 8.25 -14.41
N ARG A 52 8.63 8.35 -15.03
CA ARG A 52 7.59 7.31 -14.92
C ARG A 52 8.10 5.96 -15.43
N THR A 53 8.81 5.97 -16.56
CA THR A 53 9.36 4.76 -17.17
C THR A 53 10.43 4.13 -16.29
N THR A 54 11.35 4.92 -15.74
CA THR A 54 12.40 4.42 -14.85
C THR A 54 11.84 3.89 -13.52
N ILE A 55 10.81 4.52 -12.95
CA ILE A 55 10.10 3.99 -11.78
C ILE A 55 9.48 2.62 -12.07
N ALA A 56 8.84 2.45 -13.23
CA ALA A 56 8.27 1.16 -13.62
C ALA A 56 9.35 0.07 -13.75
N GLN A 57 10.48 0.39 -14.37
CA GLN A 57 11.62 -0.52 -14.48
C GLN A 57 12.21 -0.91 -13.12
N ILE A 58 12.33 0.05 -12.18
CA ILE A 58 12.80 -0.23 -10.82
C ILE A 58 11.83 -1.20 -10.13
N ALA A 59 10.52 -0.97 -10.22
CA ALA A 59 9.53 -1.85 -9.62
C ALA A 59 9.63 -3.28 -10.18
N GLU A 60 9.81 -3.44 -11.50
CA GLU A 60 10.04 -4.76 -12.12
C GLU A 60 11.30 -5.44 -11.57
N LEU A 61 12.42 -4.72 -11.47
CA LEU A 61 13.66 -5.26 -10.92
C LEU A 61 13.53 -5.66 -9.44
N GLU A 62 12.84 -4.86 -8.62
CA GLU A 62 12.59 -5.17 -7.21
C GLU A 62 11.76 -6.45 -7.04
N THR A 63 10.77 -6.67 -7.90
CA THR A 63 10.00 -7.94 -7.90
C THR A 63 10.86 -9.13 -8.30
N ALA A 64 11.75 -8.97 -9.28
CA ALA A 64 12.68 -10.01 -9.70
C ALA A 64 13.68 -10.36 -8.59
N ILE A 65 14.28 -9.35 -7.93
CA ILE A 65 15.20 -9.54 -6.79
C ILE A 65 14.47 -10.28 -5.66
N SER A 66 13.27 -9.84 -5.30
CA SER A 66 12.44 -10.51 -4.28
C SER A 66 12.22 -11.99 -4.59
N LYS A 67 11.97 -12.33 -5.86
CA LYS A 67 11.75 -13.70 -6.31
C LYS A 67 13.03 -14.55 -6.20
N VAL A 68 14.18 -13.98 -6.57
CA VAL A 68 15.48 -14.66 -6.47
C VAL A 68 15.87 -14.88 -5.00
N GLU A 69 15.69 -13.89 -4.14
CA GLU A 69 15.97 -14.02 -2.71
C GLU A 69 15.10 -15.08 -2.04
N LEU A 70 13.82 -15.12 -2.40
CA LEU A 70 12.89 -16.14 -1.92
C LEU A 70 13.32 -17.54 -2.35
N ALA A 71 13.66 -17.72 -3.63
CA ALA A 71 14.16 -18.98 -4.16
C ALA A 71 15.41 -19.45 -3.41
N LYS A 72 16.35 -18.53 -3.15
CA LYS A 72 17.58 -18.80 -2.39
C LYS A 72 17.30 -19.20 -0.94
N ARG A 73 16.34 -18.55 -0.26
CA ARG A 73 15.94 -18.90 1.11
C ARG A 73 15.30 -20.29 1.21
N LEU A 74 14.50 -20.64 0.20
CA LEU A 74 13.81 -21.92 0.13
C LEU A 74 14.68 -23.05 -0.48
N GLY A 75 15.90 -22.74 -0.93
CA GLY A 75 16.79 -23.71 -1.55
C GLY A 75 16.26 -24.28 -2.88
N CYS A 76 15.40 -23.56 -3.58
CA CYS A 76 14.78 -23.98 -4.84
C CYS A 76 15.14 -23.05 -6.01
N SER A 77 14.78 -23.44 -7.23
CA SER A 77 14.92 -22.58 -8.40
C SER A 77 13.81 -21.53 -8.45
N THR A 78 14.06 -20.41 -9.15
CA THR A 78 13.01 -19.41 -9.40
C THR A 78 11.84 -19.95 -10.23
N ALA A 79 12.04 -21.07 -10.94
CA ALA A 79 11.01 -21.79 -11.69
C ALA A 79 10.04 -22.57 -10.78
N ASP A 80 10.50 -22.98 -9.60
CA ASP A 80 9.71 -23.79 -8.67
C ASP A 80 8.76 -22.94 -7.81
N LEU A 81 8.98 -21.62 -7.80
CA LEU A 81 8.14 -20.68 -7.08
C LEU A 81 6.79 -20.54 -7.77
N ARG A 82 5.74 -20.93 -7.04
CA ARG A 82 4.35 -20.76 -7.42
C ARG A 82 3.70 -19.65 -6.61
N THR A 83 2.57 -19.16 -7.10
CA THR A 83 1.71 -18.22 -6.37
C THR A 83 0.38 -18.88 -6.14
N HIS A 84 0.00 -19.04 -4.88
CA HIS A 84 -1.31 -19.48 -4.47
C HIS A 84 -2.16 -18.27 -4.04
N LYS A 85 -3.45 -18.31 -4.36
CA LYS A 85 -4.41 -17.26 -4.01
C LYS A 85 -5.43 -17.85 -3.06
N ALA A 86 -5.57 -17.25 -1.89
CA ALA A 86 -6.58 -17.61 -0.90
C ALA A 86 -7.51 -16.43 -0.64
N ASP A 87 -8.80 -16.70 -0.53
CA ASP A 87 -9.81 -15.71 -0.17
C ASP A 87 -9.92 -15.62 1.35
N CYS A 88 -10.09 -14.40 1.88
CA CYS A 88 -10.23 -14.17 3.30
C CYS A 88 -11.36 -13.19 3.59
N PRO A 89 -12.33 -13.54 4.47
CA PRO A 89 -13.42 -12.64 4.80
C PRO A 89 -12.89 -11.38 5.50
N SER A 90 -13.54 -10.24 5.24
CA SER A 90 -13.17 -8.91 5.80
C SER A 90 -12.99 -8.92 7.31
N ASP A 91 -13.86 -9.67 7.99
CA ASP A 91 -13.92 -9.71 9.45
C ASP A 91 -12.68 -10.37 10.06
N LYS A 92 -12.05 -11.29 9.32
CA LYS A 92 -10.86 -12.03 9.76
C LYS A 92 -9.57 -11.50 9.14
N LEU A 93 -9.64 -10.73 8.06
CA LEU A 93 -8.46 -10.17 7.39
C LEU A 93 -7.59 -9.32 8.34
N GLY A 94 -8.22 -8.51 9.19
CA GLY A 94 -7.50 -7.71 10.19
C GLY A 94 -6.79 -8.57 11.25
N SER A 95 -7.45 -9.66 11.69
CA SER A 95 -6.86 -10.64 12.62
C SER A 95 -5.71 -11.41 11.96
N PHE A 96 -5.88 -11.78 10.69
CA PHE A 96 -4.87 -12.46 9.88
C PHE A 96 -3.61 -11.62 9.69
N ILE A 97 -3.73 -10.32 9.41
CA ILE A 97 -2.58 -9.41 9.33
C ILE A 97 -1.89 -9.29 10.71
N GLY A 98 -2.70 -9.12 11.76
CA GLY A 98 -2.23 -8.88 13.11
C GLY A 98 -1.69 -7.45 13.30
N LYS A 99 -1.37 -7.10 14.55
CA LYS A 99 -0.85 -5.76 14.88
C LYS A 99 0.47 -5.52 14.15
N ASN A 100 0.56 -4.47 13.35
CA ASN A 100 1.74 -4.15 12.53
C ASN A 100 2.21 -5.29 11.61
N GLY A 101 1.31 -6.17 11.16
CA GLY A 101 1.68 -7.30 10.30
C GLY A 101 2.42 -8.43 11.05
N SER A 102 2.33 -8.48 12.38
CA SER A 102 3.08 -9.44 13.20
C SER A 102 2.78 -10.89 12.84
N ASN A 103 1.51 -11.19 12.55
CA ASN A 103 1.08 -12.56 12.27
C ASN A 103 1.57 -13.01 10.89
N ILE A 104 1.46 -12.16 9.87
CA ILE A 104 2.05 -12.40 8.54
C ILE A 104 3.54 -12.70 8.65
N LYS A 105 4.31 -11.84 9.34
CA LYS A 105 5.76 -12.03 9.54
C LYS A 105 6.09 -13.35 10.25
N GLN A 106 5.24 -13.78 11.17
CA GLN A 106 5.42 -15.04 11.86
C GLN A 106 5.18 -16.23 10.93
N ILE A 107 4.15 -16.18 10.09
CA ILE A 107 3.86 -17.23 9.09
C ILE A 107 5.00 -17.28 8.07
N GLU A 108 5.42 -16.13 7.51
CA GLU A 108 6.55 -16.05 6.58
C GLU A 108 7.84 -16.59 7.19
N LYS A 109 8.12 -16.29 8.47
CA LYS A 109 9.31 -16.81 9.16
C LYS A 109 9.25 -18.32 9.40
N LYS A 110 8.08 -18.88 9.68
CA LYS A 110 7.90 -20.31 9.94
C LYS A 110 7.91 -21.16 8.67
N THR A 111 7.24 -20.68 7.63
CA THR A 111 7.02 -21.42 6.39
C THR A 111 8.04 -21.08 5.31
N GLY A 112 8.68 -19.91 5.40
CA GLY A 112 9.63 -19.42 4.40
C GLY A 112 8.97 -18.80 3.17
N VAL A 113 7.63 -18.77 3.08
CA VAL A 113 6.90 -18.13 1.99
C VAL A 113 6.93 -16.61 2.11
N LYS A 114 6.59 -15.93 1.01
CA LYS A 114 6.24 -14.51 1.00
C LYS A 114 4.73 -14.37 0.90
N ILE A 115 4.14 -13.53 1.75
CA ILE A 115 2.70 -13.27 1.78
C ILE A 115 2.45 -11.81 1.43
N ASP A 116 1.63 -11.58 0.42
CA ASP A 116 1.11 -10.26 0.07
C ASP A 116 -0.40 -10.25 0.23
N VAL A 117 -0.95 -9.15 0.75
CA VAL A 117 -2.38 -9.05 1.08
C VAL A 117 -2.98 -7.85 0.37
N ASP A 118 -3.85 -8.14 -0.59
CA ASP A 118 -4.68 -7.14 -1.22
C ASP A 118 -5.88 -6.83 -0.32
N LYS A 119 -5.80 -5.68 0.37
CA LYS A 119 -6.86 -5.20 1.26
C LYS A 119 -8.12 -4.76 0.51
N VAL A 120 -7.98 -4.35 -0.76
CA VAL A 120 -9.12 -3.88 -1.56
C VAL A 120 -9.85 -5.09 -2.14
N GLY A 121 -9.11 -6.05 -2.68
CA GLY A 121 -9.64 -7.29 -3.22
C GLY A 121 -9.96 -8.37 -2.19
N MET A 122 -9.59 -8.19 -0.92
CA MET A 122 -9.69 -9.18 0.18
C MET A 122 -9.02 -10.52 -0.17
N LYS A 123 -7.89 -10.45 -0.87
CA LYS A 123 -7.14 -11.62 -1.37
C LYS A 123 -5.78 -11.73 -0.72
N ILE A 124 -5.39 -12.95 -0.40
CA ILE A 124 -4.07 -13.29 0.11
C ILE A 124 -3.31 -13.99 -1.01
N HIS A 125 -2.12 -13.46 -1.32
CA HIS A 125 -1.18 -14.02 -2.28
C HIS A 125 -0.03 -14.65 -1.53
N ILE A 126 0.12 -15.96 -1.67
CA ILE A 126 1.19 -16.74 -1.03
C ILE A 126 2.16 -17.16 -2.13
N ILE A 127 3.44 -16.82 -1.98
CA ILE A 127 4.48 -17.09 -2.97
C ILE A 127 5.55 -17.96 -2.31
N GLY A 128 5.85 -19.11 -2.90
CA GLY A 128 6.81 -20.07 -2.35
C GLY A 128 6.95 -21.32 -3.22
N ASN A 129 7.70 -22.31 -2.74
CA ASN A 129 7.67 -23.65 -3.30
C ASN A 129 6.37 -24.36 -2.87
N GLU A 130 6.08 -25.51 -3.48
CA GLU A 130 4.85 -26.26 -3.23
C GLU A 130 4.71 -26.70 -1.76
N GLU A 131 5.80 -27.15 -1.13
CA GLU A 131 5.81 -27.58 0.27
C GLU A 131 5.50 -26.43 1.24
N SER A 132 6.20 -25.30 1.11
CA SER A 132 5.98 -24.13 1.96
C SER A 132 4.63 -23.49 1.72
N ILE A 133 4.12 -23.52 0.48
CA ILE A 133 2.77 -23.06 0.17
C ILE A 133 1.75 -23.90 0.93
N ASN A 134 1.85 -25.23 0.88
CA ASN A 134 0.90 -26.11 1.58
C ASN A 134 0.91 -25.86 3.10
N ALA A 135 2.10 -25.72 3.70
CA ALA A 135 2.23 -25.35 5.10
C ALA A 135 1.59 -23.99 5.40
N ALA A 136 1.80 -22.98 4.54
CA ALA A 136 1.21 -21.66 4.71
C ALA A 136 -0.32 -21.65 4.52
N ILE A 137 -0.85 -22.45 3.59
CA ILE A 137 -2.29 -22.63 3.40
C ILE A 137 -2.92 -23.16 4.69
N GLU A 138 -2.35 -24.19 5.30
CA GLU A 138 -2.85 -24.75 6.55
C GLU A 138 -2.92 -23.69 7.67
N TYR A 139 -1.87 -22.87 7.81
CA TYR A 139 -1.87 -21.74 8.75
C TYR A 139 -2.92 -20.66 8.40
N VAL A 140 -3.11 -20.36 7.13
CA VAL A 140 -4.10 -19.38 6.67
C VAL A 140 -5.51 -19.90 6.94
N GLU A 141 -5.77 -21.17 6.66
CA GLU A 141 -7.05 -21.83 6.93
C GLU A 141 -7.37 -21.87 8.42
N ASP A 142 -6.40 -22.16 9.27
CA ASP A 142 -6.58 -22.13 10.73
C ASP A 142 -7.08 -20.75 11.21
N VAL A 143 -6.45 -19.69 10.73
CA VAL A 143 -6.83 -18.31 11.09
C VAL A 143 -8.15 -17.89 10.45
N THR A 144 -8.37 -18.21 9.17
CA THR A 144 -9.56 -17.79 8.41
C THR A 144 -10.80 -18.61 8.72
N LEU A 145 -10.68 -19.85 9.17
CA LEU A 145 -11.81 -20.69 9.58
C LEU A 145 -12.08 -20.61 11.08
N SER A 146 -11.17 -20.05 11.87
CA SER A 146 -11.39 -19.88 13.31
C SER A 146 -12.72 -19.18 13.64
N VAL A 147 -13.54 -19.77 14.49
CA VAL A 147 -14.81 -19.20 14.96
C VAL A 147 -14.55 -18.48 16.28
N GLU A 148 -15.00 -17.24 16.41
CA GLU A 148 -14.99 -16.53 17.68
C GLU A 148 -16.36 -16.67 18.36
N GLU A 149 -16.39 -17.32 19.52
CA GLU A 149 -17.58 -17.38 20.37
C GLU A 149 -17.37 -16.56 21.64
N SER A 150 -18.46 -15.94 22.12
CA SER A 150 -18.46 -15.14 23.33
C SER A 150 -19.28 -15.84 24.41
N ILE A 151 -18.60 -16.32 25.45
CA ILE A 151 -19.22 -17.01 26.57
C ILE A 151 -19.47 -16.00 27.69
N LYS A 152 -20.75 -15.74 27.98
CA LYS A 152 -21.15 -14.89 29.12
C LYS A 152 -20.79 -15.57 30.42
N LEU A 153 -20.01 -14.89 31.26
CA LEU A 153 -19.61 -15.39 32.57
C LEU A 153 -20.30 -14.58 33.68
N PRO A 154 -20.72 -15.22 34.78
CA PRO A 154 -21.17 -14.51 35.96
C PRO A 154 -20.07 -13.57 36.50
N PRO A 155 -20.41 -12.38 37.03
CA PRO A 155 -19.42 -11.43 37.54
C PRO A 155 -18.48 -12.02 38.60
N ALA A 156 -19.01 -12.88 39.48
CA ALA A 156 -18.22 -13.58 40.48
C ALA A 156 -17.11 -14.47 39.87
N THR A 157 -17.40 -15.13 38.75
CA THR A 157 -16.46 -15.99 38.03
C THR A 157 -15.34 -15.17 37.37
N VAL A 158 -15.68 -14.02 36.77
CA VAL A 158 -14.68 -13.10 36.19
C VAL A 158 -13.74 -12.57 37.27
N THR A 159 -14.29 -12.09 38.39
CA THR A 159 -13.49 -11.63 39.53
C THR A 159 -12.59 -12.75 40.07
N TYR A 160 -13.10 -13.98 40.17
CA TYR A 160 -12.33 -15.13 40.63
C TYR A 160 -11.14 -15.46 39.71
N ILE A 161 -11.38 -15.51 38.39
CA ILE A 161 -10.34 -15.78 37.38
C ILE A 161 -9.26 -14.68 37.43
N CYS A 162 -9.68 -13.41 37.48
CA CYS A 162 -8.75 -12.27 37.57
C CYS A 162 -7.98 -12.22 38.90
N ALA A 163 -8.64 -12.49 40.04
CA ALA A 163 -8.03 -12.46 41.36
C ALA A 163 -6.95 -13.55 41.54
N LYS A 164 -7.13 -14.72 40.90
CA LYS A 164 -6.16 -15.83 40.92
C LYS A 164 -4.99 -15.65 39.95
N ARG A 165 -4.61 -14.40 39.61
CA ARG A 165 -3.55 -14.06 38.65
C ARG A 165 -3.71 -14.75 37.29
N MET A 166 -4.94 -14.96 36.82
CA MET A 166 -5.23 -15.66 35.56
C MET A 166 -4.73 -17.12 35.48
N LYS A 167 -4.33 -17.74 36.60
CA LYS A 167 -3.87 -19.15 36.62
C LYS A 167 -4.87 -20.13 35.99
N ILE A 168 -6.16 -19.85 36.15
CA ILE A 168 -7.24 -20.67 35.58
C ILE A 168 -7.30 -20.49 34.05
N LEU A 169 -7.09 -19.26 33.56
CA LEU A 169 -6.99 -19.01 32.14
C LEU A 169 -5.74 -19.68 31.54
N ASP A 170 -4.62 -19.63 32.26
CA ASP A 170 -3.39 -20.29 31.83
C ASP A 170 -3.57 -21.83 31.81
N MET A 171 -4.27 -22.40 32.80
CA MET A 171 -4.65 -23.80 32.80
C MET A 171 -5.53 -24.16 31.60
N LEU A 172 -6.52 -23.33 31.25
CA LEU A 172 -7.38 -23.54 30.08
C LEU A 172 -6.58 -23.48 28.78
N LYS A 173 -5.68 -22.51 28.63
CA LYS A 173 -4.75 -22.40 27.50
C LYS A 173 -3.82 -23.60 27.39
N GLN A 174 -3.36 -24.14 28.52
CA GLN A 174 -2.49 -25.31 28.54
C GLN A 174 -3.24 -26.60 28.19
N LYS A 175 -4.52 -26.70 28.59
CA LYS A 175 -5.37 -27.86 28.31
C LYS A 175 -5.90 -27.88 26.87
N HIS A 176 -6.09 -26.71 26.28
CA HIS A 176 -6.57 -26.53 24.90
C HIS A 176 -5.65 -25.54 24.16
N PRO A 177 -4.47 -25.99 23.70
CA PRO A 177 -3.49 -25.13 23.04
C PRO A 177 -3.97 -24.58 21.69
N ASP A 178 -4.88 -25.30 21.03
CA ASP A 178 -5.44 -24.94 19.72
C ASP A 178 -6.58 -23.91 19.83
N VAL A 179 -6.94 -23.53 21.05
CA VAL A 179 -8.03 -22.59 21.33
C VAL A 179 -7.48 -21.36 22.06
N TYR A 180 -7.71 -20.20 21.46
CA TYR A 180 -7.37 -18.91 22.01
C TYR A 180 -8.44 -18.41 22.98
N PHE A 181 -8.08 -18.29 24.26
CA PHE A 181 -8.93 -17.73 25.30
C PHE A 181 -8.50 -16.31 25.66
N GLU A 182 -9.44 -15.37 25.60
CA GLU A 182 -9.25 -13.97 25.97
C GLU A 182 -10.37 -13.52 26.90
N LEU A 183 -10.01 -13.03 28.09
CA LEU A 183 -10.94 -12.46 29.06
C LEU A 183 -10.51 -11.02 29.38
N PRO A 184 -11.19 -10.01 28.81
CA PRO A 184 -10.93 -8.61 29.15
C PRO A 184 -11.36 -8.32 30.59
N ARG A 185 -10.57 -7.53 31.33
CA ARG A 185 -10.86 -7.23 32.76
C ARG A 185 -12.18 -6.49 33.00
N ASN A 186 -12.64 -5.72 32.01
CA ASN A 186 -13.86 -4.91 32.09
C ASN A 186 -15.05 -5.56 31.36
N ASP A 187 -14.85 -6.74 30.76
CA ASP A 187 -15.90 -7.42 29.99
C ASP A 187 -16.49 -8.57 30.81
N LYS A 188 -17.80 -8.79 30.66
CA LYS A 188 -18.53 -9.89 31.33
C LYS A 188 -18.55 -11.16 30.49
N ALA A 189 -17.85 -11.16 29.36
CA ALA A 189 -17.76 -12.31 28.48
C ALA A 189 -16.31 -12.71 28.22
N MET A 190 -16.07 -14.02 28.19
CA MET A 190 -14.82 -14.60 27.72
C MET A 190 -14.96 -14.83 26.21
N LYS A 191 -13.99 -14.32 25.44
CA LYS A 191 -13.86 -14.61 24.02
C LYS A 191 -13.06 -15.89 23.86
N VAL A 192 -13.61 -16.81 23.09
CA VAL A 192 -12.99 -18.09 22.75
C VAL A 192 -12.87 -18.11 21.23
N ARG A 193 -11.67 -18.37 20.72
CA ARG A 193 -11.44 -18.51 19.28
C ARG A 193 -10.73 -19.81 19.00
N GLY A 194 -11.16 -20.54 18.01
CA GLY A 194 -10.51 -21.78 17.60
C GLY A 194 -11.12 -22.33 16.34
N ARG A 195 -10.52 -23.38 15.80
CA ARG A 195 -11.12 -24.13 14.70
C ARG A 195 -12.46 -24.76 15.19
N PRO A 196 -13.54 -24.67 14.40
CA PRO A 196 -14.82 -25.27 14.76
C PRO A 196 -14.75 -26.79 14.91
#